data_AF-A0A926ZDT6-F1
#
_entry.id   AF-A0A926ZDT6-F1
#
_cell.length_a   1.000
_cell.length_b   1.000
_cell.length_c   1.000
_cell.angle_alpha   90.00
_cell.angle_beta   90.00
_cell.angle_gamma   90.00
#
_symmetry.space_group_name_H-M   'P 1'
#
loop_
_entity.id
_entity.type
_entity.pdbx_description
1 polymer ?
#
loop_
_entity_poly.entity_id
_entity_poly.type
_entity_poly.pdbx_seq_one_letter_code
_entity_poly.pdbx_strand_id
1 'polypeptide(L)' 'MAANRRQYTAEFKAKVVLQVLSGEKTASDLCRAHKL' A
#
# COMPACT_ATOMS: atom_id res chain seq x y z
N MET A 1 -13.80 15.58 15.24
CA MET A 1 -13.11 14.28 15.25
C MET A 1 -12.03 14.31 14.18
N ALA A 2 -10.75 14.33 14.54
CA ALA A 2 -9.66 14.28 13.55
C ALA A 2 -9.60 12.86 12.96
N ALA A 3 -9.71 12.73 11.64
CA ALA A 3 -9.53 11.44 10.97
C ALA A 3 -8.09 10.97 11.22
N ASN A 4 -7.92 9.90 11.99
CA ASN A 4 -6.61 9.30 12.24
C ASN A 4 -6.14 8.61 10.94
N ARG A 5 -5.53 9.39 10.04
CA ARG A 5 -5.02 8.91 8.76
C ARG A 5 -3.72 8.16 9.01
N ARG A 6 -3.68 6.89 8.59
CA ARG A 6 -2.46 6.09 8.59
C ARG A 6 -1.39 6.82 7.79
N GLN A 7 -0.22 7.00 8.40
CA GLN A 7 0.94 7.58 7.75
C GLN A 7 1.81 6.44 7.24
N TYR A 8 2.09 6.45 5.94
CA TYR A 8 2.99 5.51 5.31
C TYR A 8 4.25 6.24 4.85
N THR A 9 5.41 5.62 5.07
CA THR A 9 6.69 6.15 4.59
C THR A 9 6.75 6.15 3.07
N ALA A 10 7.60 6.99 2.49
CA ALA A 10 7.82 7.03 1.05
C ALA A 10 8.30 5.68 0.51
N GLU A 11 9.20 5.02 1.24
CA GLU A 11 9.73 3.68 0.91
C GLU A 11 8.63 2.62 0.84
N PHE A 12 7.68 2.66 1.79
CA PHE A 12 6.56 1.73 1.79
C PHE A 12 5.68 1.94 0.55
N LYS A 13 5.35 3.19 0.22
CA LYS A 13 4.54 3.51 -0.96
C LYS A 13 5.23 3.05 -2.25
N ALA A 14 6.54 3.27 -2.36
CA ALA A 14 7.33 2.84 -3.52
C ALA A 14 7.29 1.32 -3.71
N LYS A 15 7.47 0.54 -2.62
CA LYS A 15 7.40 -0.92 -2.67
C LYS A 15 6.02 -1.41 -3.13
N VAL A 16 4.94 -0.87 -2.58
CA VAL A 16 3.57 -1.25 -2.97
C VAL A 16 3.31 -0.96 -4.44
N VAL A 17 3.70 0.23 -4.92
CA VAL A 17 3.53 0.61 -6.33
C VAL A 17 4.32 -0.32 -7.26
N LEU A 18 5.58 -0.61 -6.93
CA LEU A 18 6.42 -1.51 -7.73
C LEU A 18 5.82 -2.93 -7.81
N GLN A 19 5.25 -3.46 -6.73
CA GLN A 19 4.60 -4.77 -6.73
C GLN A 19 3.33 -4.83 -7.59
N VAL A 20 2.58 -3.73 -7.68
CA VAL A 20 1.44 -3.63 -8.60
C VAL A 20 1.92 -3.59 -10.05
N LEU A 21 2.91 -2.74 -10.33
CA LEU A 21 3.42 -2.54 -11.69
C LEU A 21 4.14 -3.77 -12.24
N SER A 22 4.81 -4.54 -11.39
CA SER A 22 5.45 -5.81 -11.78
C SER A 22 4.46 -6.94 -12.01
N GLY A 23 3.19 -6.78 -11.64
CA GLY A 23 2.18 -7.83 -11.67
C GLY A 23 2.39 -8.92 -10.61
N GLU A 24 3.32 -8.73 -9.66
CA GLU A 24 3.58 -9.67 -8.57
C GLU A 24 2.34 -9.84 -7.69
N LYS A 25 1.64 -8.74 -7.42
CA LYS A 25 0.40 -8.72 -6.65
C LYS A 25 -0.63 -7.77 -7.24
N THR A 26 -1.91 -8.16 -7.11
CA THR A 26 -3.01 -7.25 -7.45
C THR A 26 -3.19 -6.20 -6.35
N ALA A 27 -3.78 -5.06 -6.70
CA ALA A 27 -4.09 -4.01 -5.74
C ALA A 27 -4.94 -4.52 -4.56
N SER A 28 -5.88 -5.44 -4.82
CA SER A 28 -6.73 -6.02 -3.78
C SER A 28 -5.97 -6.89 -2.78
N ASP A 29 -4.95 -7.64 -3.23
CA ASP A 29 -4.09 -8.44 -2.35
C ASP A 29 -3.28 -7.52 -1.43
N LEU A 30 -2.70 -6.46 -1.99
CA LEU A 30 -1.89 -5.50 -1.25
C LEU A 30 -2.72 -4.73 -0.21
N CYS A 31 -3.96 -4.34 -0.53
CA CYS A 31 -4.84 -3.69 0.44
C CYS A 31 -5.14 -4.59 1.64
N ARG A 32 -5.37 -5.88 1.41
CA ARG A 32 -5.58 -6.86 2.49
C ARG A 32 -4.31 -7.09 3.30
N ALA A 33 -3.17 -7.28 2.63
CA ALA A 33 -1.90 -7.56 3.26
C ALA A 33 -1.38 -6.42 4.14
N HIS A 34 -1.57 -5.17 3.70
CA HIS A 34 -1.04 -3.99 4.38
C HIS A 34 -2.07 -3.18 5.16
N LYS A 35 -3.33 -3.65 5.22
CA LYS A 35 -4.45 -2.92 5.81
C LYS A 35 -4.46 -1.48 5.27
N LEU A 36 -4.41 -1.34 3.96
CA LEU A 36 -4.58 -0.05 3.29
C LEU A 36 -6.03 0.42 3.46
#